data_AF-A0A4R5M966-F1
#
_entry.id   AF-A0A4R5M966-F1
#
_cell.length_a   1.000
_cell.length_b   1.000
_cell.length_c   1.000
_cell.angle_alpha   90.00
_cell.angle_beta   90.00
_cell.angle_gamma   90.00
#
_symmetry.space_group_name_H-M   'P 1'
#
loop_
_entity.id
_entity.type
_entity.pdbx_description
1 polymer ?
#
loop_
_entity_poly.entity_id
_entity_poly.type
_entity_poly.pdbx_seq_one_letter_code
_entity_poly.pdbx_strand_id
1 'polypeptide(L)'
;MPDTPFIIVERARRRTAQVRLGNVSTSLQDGPKWVCQIVPSNETQSDVGAISSTRMAATFGSLKPANVSLTNCVEHEGGWLASSARDEAGRCRAYAHLGVDRTLEMVGMPGVGPWLDERDTWWPGAYELPLLEQLPAIVAPLLGLGDKTGSAYLLMSLTAIDGTALVTESDNGIERPFRIPGGVDTVHFSPVCIGGPMVRWRGALIAAFDRIRHLVGLKSTRPFYL
;
A
#
# COMPACT_ATOMS: atom_id res chain seq x y z
N MET A 1 3.18 -2.83 -22.82
CA MET A 1 3.63 -2.71 -21.42
C MET A 1 4.69 -3.78 -21.21
N PRO A 2 5.84 -3.49 -20.60
CA PRO A 2 6.74 -4.58 -20.19
C PRO A 2 6.00 -5.43 -19.14
N ASP A 3 5.89 -6.72 -19.39
CA ASP A 3 5.30 -7.67 -18.44
C ASP A 3 6.05 -7.55 -17.11
N THR A 4 5.31 -7.35 -16.00
CA THR A 4 5.94 -7.36 -14.68
C THR A 4 6.52 -8.76 -14.47
N PRO A 5 7.82 -8.88 -14.11
CA PRO A 5 8.44 -10.19 -13.96
C PRO A 5 7.65 -11.08 -13.00
N PHE A 6 7.23 -12.26 -13.46
CA PHE A 6 6.42 -13.21 -12.69
C PHE A 6 6.99 -13.47 -11.28
N ILE A 7 8.32 -13.54 -11.18
CA ILE A 7 9.05 -13.75 -9.92
C ILE A 7 8.76 -12.64 -8.90
N ILE A 8 8.70 -11.38 -9.35
CA ILE A 8 8.41 -10.22 -8.48
C ILE A 8 6.97 -10.32 -7.96
N VAL A 9 6.02 -10.67 -8.84
CA VAL A 9 4.60 -10.84 -8.46
C VAL A 9 4.45 -11.97 -7.42
N GLU A 10 5.06 -13.12 -7.65
CA GLU A 10 4.99 -14.24 -6.72
C GLU A 10 5.66 -13.95 -5.38
N ARG A 11 6.78 -13.22 -5.36
CA ARG A 11 7.42 -12.76 -4.12
C ARG A 11 6.47 -11.86 -3.32
N ALA A 12 5.78 -10.93 -3.98
CA ALA A 12 4.84 -10.03 -3.32
C ALA A 12 3.61 -10.76 -2.75
N ARG A 13 3.09 -11.75 -3.48
CA ARG A 13 1.98 -12.59 -2.99
C ARG A 13 2.38 -13.41 -1.77
N ARG A 14 3.54 -14.07 -1.82
CA ARG A 14 4.09 -14.80 -0.66
C ARG A 14 4.29 -13.89 0.54
N ARG A 15 4.82 -12.69 0.30
CA ARG A 15 5.03 -11.72 1.38
C ARG A 15 3.72 -11.21 1.98
N THR A 16 2.68 -10.99 1.17
CA THR A 16 1.32 -10.69 1.67
C THR A 16 0.80 -11.80 2.57
N ALA A 17 0.99 -13.07 2.19
CA ALA A 17 0.59 -14.22 3.02
C ALA A 17 1.37 -14.26 4.35
N GLN A 18 2.66 -13.94 4.34
CA GLN A 18 3.47 -13.81 5.57
C GLN A 18 2.97 -12.68 6.48
N VAL A 19 2.64 -11.52 5.90
CA VAL A 19 2.07 -10.38 6.65
C VAL A 19 0.76 -10.79 7.33
N ARG A 20 -0.11 -11.50 6.60
CA ARG A 20 -1.37 -12.02 7.17
C ARG A 20 -1.13 -12.96 8.35
N LEU A 21 -0.12 -13.83 8.25
CA LEU A 21 0.25 -14.79 9.30
C LEU A 21 1.05 -14.16 10.45
N GLY A 22 1.24 -12.84 10.46
CA GLY A 22 1.96 -12.13 11.52
C GLY A 22 3.49 -12.18 11.41
N ASN A 23 4.04 -12.69 10.30
CA ASN A 23 5.48 -12.62 10.02
C ASN A 23 5.81 -11.24 9.42
N VAL A 24 5.93 -10.24 10.30
CA VAL A 24 6.10 -8.82 9.99
C VAL A 24 7.24 -8.21 10.80
N SER A 25 7.84 -7.13 10.29
CA SER A 25 8.94 -6.43 10.98
C SER A 25 8.51 -5.74 12.29
N THR A 26 7.21 -5.52 12.46
CA THR A 26 6.62 -5.02 13.71
C THR A 26 5.20 -5.56 13.88
N SER A 27 4.83 -5.94 15.09
CA SER A 27 3.50 -6.49 15.40
C SER A 27 2.38 -5.54 14.99
N LEU A 28 1.46 -6.05 14.18
CA LEU A 28 0.29 -5.31 13.71
C LEU A 28 -0.94 -5.65 14.56
N GLN A 29 -1.90 -4.73 14.59
CA GLN A 29 -3.23 -4.98 15.16
C GLN A 29 -4.03 -5.97 14.27
N ASP A 30 -5.14 -6.44 14.81
CA ASP A 30 -6.07 -7.33 14.10
C ASP A 30 -6.98 -6.55 13.14
N GLY A 31 -7.36 -7.20 12.04
CA GLY A 31 -8.22 -6.63 11.01
C GLY A 31 -7.55 -6.44 9.65
N PRO A 32 -8.26 -5.80 8.70
CA PRO A 32 -7.83 -5.56 7.33
C PRO A 32 -6.46 -4.89 7.24
N LYS A 33 -5.66 -5.35 6.28
CA LYS A 33 -4.31 -4.85 6.01
C LYS A 33 -4.17 -4.56 4.53
N TRP A 34 -3.79 -3.33 4.21
CA TRP A 34 -3.26 -2.97 2.90
C TRP A 34 -1.74 -3.17 2.93
N VAL A 35 -1.25 -4.01 2.04
CA VAL A 35 0.16 -4.32 1.85
C VAL A 35 0.60 -3.75 0.51
N CYS A 36 1.68 -2.98 0.52
CA CYS A 36 2.23 -2.34 -0.65
C CYS A 36 3.73 -2.60 -0.71
N GLN A 37 4.21 -3.02 -1.87
CA GLN A 37 5.62 -3.23 -2.13
C GLN A 37 6.02 -2.46 -3.38
N ILE A 38 7.12 -1.74 -3.30
CA ILE A 38 7.68 -0.99 -4.39
C ILE A 38 9.10 -1.50 -4.61
N VAL A 39 9.26 -2.23 -5.70
CA VAL A 39 10.49 -2.95 -6.05
C VAL A 39 11.16 -2.21 -7.22
N PRO A 40 12.32 -1.57 -7.00
CA PRO A 40 13.06 -0.93 -8.09
C PRO A 40 13.46 -1.94 -9.17
N SER A 41 13.43 -1.54 -10.44
CA SER A 41 13.96 -2.36 -11.53
C SER A 41 15.50 -2.38 -11.47
N ASN A 42 16.12 -3.47 -11.91
CA ASN A 42 17.57 -3.69 -11.78
C ASN A 42 18.44 -2.55 -12.34
N GLU A 43 17.90 -1.69 -13.21
CA GLU A 43 18.57 -0.51 -13.78
C GLU A 43 18.79 0.65 -12.80
N THR A 44 18.16 0.61 -11.62
CA THR A 44 18.17 1.70 -10.61
C THR A 44 19.14 1.50 -9.44
N GLN A 45 19.97 0.44 -9.47
CA GLN A 45 20.95 0.18 -8.39
C GLN A 45 22.13 1.16 -8.36
N SER A 46 22.23 2.08 -9.32
CA SER A 46 23.31 3.06 -9.41
C SER A 46 23.19 4.16 -8.34
N ASP A 47 24.07 4.08 -7.33
CA ASP A 47 24.68 5.21 -6.60
C ASP A 47 23.75 6.32 -6.07
N VAL A 48 22.70 5.93 -5.35
CA VAL A 48 22.08 6.85 -4.37
C VAL A 48 22.96 6.79 -3.13
N GLY A 49 23.81 7.80 -2.95
CA GLY A 49 24.73 7.91 -1.82
C GLY A 49 24.03 7.78 -0.46
N ALA A 50 24.83 7.57 0.59
CA ALA A 50 24.32 7.36 1.94
C ALA A 50 23.29 8.43 2.34
N ILE A 51 22.04 8.00 2.56
CA ILE A 51 20.98 8.89 3.02
C ILE A 51 21.15 9.08 4.53
N SER A 52 21.25 10.33 5.00
CA SER A 52 21.40 10.61 6.43
C SER A 52 20.18 10.15 7.23
N SER A 53 20.40 9.72 8.47
CA SER A 53 19.35 9.28 9.39
C SER A 53 18.24 10.32 9.58
N THR A 54 18.59 11.61 9.68
CA THR A 54 17.62 12.71 9.80
C THR A 54 16.72 12.82 8.56
N ARG A 55 17.30 12.68 7.35
CA ARG A 55 16.53 12.72 6.11
C ARG A 55 15.62 11.49 6.01
N MET A 56 16.11 10.31 6.40
CA MET A 56 15.32 9.09 6.46
C MET A 56 14.14 9.23 7.43
N ALA A 57 14.37 9.73 8.64
CA ALA A 57 13.30 9.98 9.60
C ALA A 57 12.24 10.95 9.08
N ALA A 58 12.65 12.05 8.42
CA ALA A 58 11.73 13.02 7.81
C ALA A 58 10.92 12.41 6.65
N THR A 59 11.57 11.64 5.79
CA THR A 59 10.90 10.95 4.67
C THR A 59 9.90 9.93 5.18
N PHE A 60 10.29 9.06 6.12
CA PHE A 60 9.40 8.07 6.71
C PHE A 60 8.26 8.70 7.52
N GLY A 61 8.52 9.79 8.24
CA GLY A 61 7.47 10.53 8.96
C GLY A 61 6.44 11.19 8.05
N SER A 62 6.74 11.33 6.76
CA SER A 62 5.83 11.86 5.75
C SER A 62 5.00 10.76 5.05
N LEU A 63 5.41 9.49 5.17
CA LEU A 63 4.64 8.35 4.66
C LEU A 63 3.39 8.12 5.53
N LYS A 64 2.29 7.72 4.88
CA LYS A 64 1.03 7.39 5.56
C LYS A 64 0.40 6.13 4.96
N PRO A 65 0.97 4.93 5.24
CA PRO A 65 0.35 3.68 4.81
C PRO A 65 -1.09 3.58 5.35
N ALA A 66 -2.06 3.45 4.45
CA ALA A 66 -3.49 3.50 4.79
C ALA A 66 -3.92 4.73 5.64
N ASN A 67 -3.32 5.89 5.36
CA ASN A 67 -3.56 7.17 6.04
C ASN A 67 -3.18 7.18 7.54
N VAL A 68 -2.25 6.30 7.94
CA VAL A 68 -1.73 6.26 9.31
C VAL A 68 -0.32 6.85 9.35
N SER A 69 -0.13 7.92 10.13
CA SER A 69 1.17 8.56 10.31
C SER A 69 2.20 7.64 10.99
N LEU A 70 3.44 7.69 10.51
CA LEU A 70 4.58 7.00 11.11
C LEU A 70 5.40 7.97 11.96
N THR A 71 5.94 7.51 13.09
CA THR A 71 6.67 8.37 14.03
C THR A 71 7.99 7.77 14.51
N ASN A 72 8.11 6.45 14.57
CA ASN A 72 9.25 5.77 15.19
C ASN A 72 10.20 5.18 14.14
N CYS A 73 11.00 6.03 13.47
CA CYS A 73 11.97 5.59 12.46
C CYS A 73 13.28 5.12 13.12
N VAL A 74 13.70 3.89 12.82
CA VAL A 74 14.90 3.24 13.36
C VAL A 74 15.62 2.44 12.28
N GLU A 75 16.92 2.21 12.47
CA GLU A 75 17.65 1.24 11.66
C GLU A 75 17.19 -0.19 11.99
N HIS A 76 17.04 -1.03 10.98
CA HIS A 76 16.53 -2.39 11.12
C HIS A 76 17.07 -3.29 10.00
N GLU A 77 17.77 -4.37 10.35
CA GLU A 77 18.29 -5.37 9.39
C GLU A 77 19.10 -4.79 8.22
N GLY A 78 19.89 -3.73 8.47
CA GLY A 78 20.66 -3.03 7.44
C GLY A 78 19.84 -2.06 6.57
N GLY A 79 18.55 -1.94 6.84
CA GLY A 79 17.62 -0.97 6.26
C GLY A 79 17.02 -0.02 7.31
N TRP A 80 15.84 0.50 7.00
CA TRP A 80 15.10 1.43 7.86
C TRP A 80 13.66 0.97 8.07
N LEU A 81 13.18 1.04 9.30
CA LEU A 81 11.82 0.72 9.68
C LEU A 81 11.22 1.92 10.40
N ALA A 82 10.02 2.35 10.00
CA ALA A 82 9.21 3.24 10.81
C ALA A 82 7.82 2.65 11.06
N SER A 83 7.33 2.80 12.29
CA SER A 83 5.98 2.37 12.67
C SER A 83 5.13 3.53 13.14
N SER A 84 3.81 3.34 13.10
CA SER A 84 2.87 4.20 13.84
C SER A 84 3.06 4.04 15.35
N ALA A 85 2.34 4.87 16.11
CA ALA A 85 2.13 4.65 17.53
C ALA A 85 1.60 3.22 17.80
N ARG A 86 1.96 2.70 18.97
CA ARG A 86 1.58 1.36 19.43
C ARG A 86 0.41 1.46 20.43
N ASP A 87 -0.43 0.43 20.44
CA ASP A 87 -1.44 0.23 21.49
C ASP A 87 -0.79 -0.31 22.78
N GLU A 88 -1.59 -0.52 23.82
CA GLU A 88 -1.15 -1.08 25.11
C GLU A 88 -0.54 -2.48 24.97
N ALA A 89 -0.94 -3.24 23.94
CA ALA A 89 -0.39 -4.55 23.61
C ALA A 89 0.90 -4.46 22.76
N GLY A 90 1.42 -3.26 22.50
CA GLY A 90 2.63 -3.03 21.73
C GLY A 90 2.46 -3.17 20.21
N ARG A 91 1.22 -3.23 19.70
CA ARG A 91 0.89 -3.42 18.29
C ARG A 91 0.66 -2.09 17.60
N CYS A 92 1.15 -1.94 16.38
CA CYS A 92 0.94 -0.74 15.57
C CYS A 92 -0.14 -0.96 14.49
N ARG A 93 -0.62 0.13 13.90
CA ARG A 93 -1.58 0.11 12.78
C ARG A 93 -0.91 0.24 11.42
N ALA A 94 0.33 0.72 11.38
CA ALA A 94 1.07 0.83 10.15
C ALA A 94 2.58 0.73 10.39
N TYR A 95 3.28 0.32 9.35
CA TYR A 95 4.72 0.47 9.23
C TYR A 95 5.13 0.69 7.78
N ALA A 96 6.32 1.24 7.60
CA ALA A 96 7.06 1.18 6.36
C ALA A 96 8.46 0.62 6.65
N HIS A 97 8.99 -0.18 5.74
CA HIS A 97 10.32 -0.76 5.80
C HIS A 97 11.01 -0.57 4.46
N LEU A 98 12.20 0.04 4.46
CA LEU A 98 13.08 0.13 3.30
C LEU A 98 14.24 -0.84 3.52
N GLY A 99 14.26 -1.92 2.74
CA GLY A 99 15.31 -2.93 2.80
C GLY A 99 16.60 -2.49 2.11
N VAL A 100 17.67 -3.25 2.33
CA VAL A 100 18.98 -3.08 1.66
C VAL A 100 18.89 -3.16 0.13
N ASP A 101 17.94 -3.93 -0.38
CA ASP A 101 17.66 -4.08 -1.82
C ASP A 101 16.82 -2.91 -2.38
N ARG A 102 16.60 -1.86 -1.57
CA ARG A 102 15.74 -0.71 -1.84
C ARG A 102 14.28 -1.07 -2.12
N THR A 103 13.84 -2.26 -1.74
CA THR A 103 12.41 -2.56 -1.71
C THR A 103 11.78 -1.78 -0.56
N LEU A 104 10.81 -0.93 -0.90
CA LEU A 104 9.95 -0.29 0.10
C LEU A 104 8.71 -1.16 0.31
N GLU A 105 8.56 -1.71 1.51
CA GLU A 105 7.33 -2.33 2.00
C GLU A 105 6.57 -1.33 2.86
N MET A 106 5.29 -1.13 2.59
CA MET A 106 4.39 -0.36 3.42
C MET A 106 3.20 -1.24 3.78
N VAL A 107 2.88 -1.33 5.06
CA VAL A 107 1.67 -2.00 5.54
C VAL A 107 0.88 -1.00 6.38
N GLY A 108 -0.39 -0.86 6.06
CA GLY A 108 -1.31 0.02 6.78
C GLY A 108 -2.65 -0.64 6.98
N MET A 109 -3.24 -0.42 8.15
CA MET A 109 -4.56 -0.92 8.50
C MET A 109 -5.58 0.21 8.33
N PRO A 110 -6.46 0.13 7.29
CA PRO A 110 -7.53 1.12 7.16
C PRO A 110 -8.39 1.14 8.43
N GLY A 111 -8.98 2.31 8.73
CA GLY A 111 -9.93 2.40 9.83
C GLY A 111 -11.13 1.50 9.56
N VAL A 112 -11.45 0.63 10.52
CA VAL A 112 -12.65 -0.21 10.48
C VAL A 112 -13.63 0.30 11.53
N GLY A 113 -14.89 0.40 11.16
CA GLY A 113 -15.95 0.77 12.09
C GLY A 113 -17.35 0.51 11.53
N PRO A 114 -18.39 0.70 12.37
CA PRO A 114 -19.76 0.48 11.96
C PRO A 114 -20.23 1.56 10.99
N TRP A 115 -20.99 1.17 9.98
CA TRP A 115 -21.66 2.07 9.05
C TRP A 115 -23.00 1.44 8.61
N LEU A 116 -24.10 2.16 8.87
CA LEU A 116 -25.46 1.64 8.67
C LEU A 116 -25.63 0.28 9.37
N ASP A 117 -26.05 -0.75 8.65
CA ASP A 117 -26.31 -2.09 9.20
C ASP A 117 -25.05 -2.98 9.26
N GLU A 118 -23.92 -2.50 8.76
CA GLU A 118 -22.66 -3.24 8.73
C GLU A 118 -21.73 -2.81 9.87
N ARG A 119 -21.17 -3.79 10.59
CA ARG A 119 -20.33 -3.54 11.77
C ARG A 119 -18.88 -3.24 11.43
N ASP A 120 -18.35 -3.93 10.42
CA ASP A 120 -16.94 -3.94 10.09
C ASP A 120 -16.73 -3.37 8.69
N THR A 121 -16.87 -2.05 8.58
CA THR A 121 -16.75 -1.34 7.30
C THR A 121 -15.46 -0.54 7.22
N TRP A 122 -14.91 -0.42 6.02
CA TRP A 122 -13.70 0.37 5.77
C TRP A 122 -13.75 1.04 4.41
N TRP A 123 -12.97 2.13 4.27
CA TRP A 123 -12.98 2.99 3.09
C TRP A 123 -11.68 2.88 2.28
N PRO A 124 -11.73 2.57 0.97
CA PRO A 124 -10.54 2.44 0.12
C PRO A 124 -9.69 3.70 0.03
N GLY A 125 -10.34 4.87 0.09
CA GLY A 125 -9.66 6.16 0.03
C GLY A 125 -8.58 6.32 1.10
N ALA A 126 -8.65 5.55 2.20
CA ALA A 126 -7.63 5.50 3.23
C ALA A 126 -6.25 5.08 2.69
N TYR A 127 -6.15 4.17 1.72
CA TYR A 127 -4.85 3.84 1.11
C TYR A 127 -4.68 4.43 -0.29
N GLU A 128 -5.77 4.66 -1.03
CA GLU A 128 -5.70 5.16 -2.41
C GLU A 128 -5.19 6.60 -2.49
N LEU A 129 -5.75 7.50 -1.68
CA LEU A 129 -5.40 8.92 -1.69
C LEU A 129 -3.96 9.17 -1.22
N PRO A 130 -3.52 8.63 -0.06
CA PRO A 130 -2.14 8.82 0.36
C PRO A 130 -1.15 8.23 -0.64
N LEU A 131 -1.45 7.07 -1.25
CA LEU A 131 -0.52 6.49 -2.22
C LEU A 131 -0.35 7.40 -3.45
N LEU A 132 -1.44 7.94 -3.99
CA LEU A 132 -1.39 8.86 -5.14
C LEU A 132 -0.62 10.15 -4.84
N GLU A 133 -0.74 10.68 -3.61
CA GLU A 133 0.00 11.85 -3.16
C GLU A 133 1.48 11.54 -2.92
N GLN A 134 1.77 10.41 -2.26
CA GLN A 134 3.10 10.09 -1.75
C GLN A 134 4.02 9.48 -2.80
N LEU A 135 3.48 8.80 -3.83
CA LEU A 135 4.29 8.21 -4.89
C LEU A 135 5.20 9.23 -5.59
N PRO A 136 4.70 10.36 -6.13
CA PRO A 136 5.57 11.34 -6.78
C PRO A 136 6.37 12.18 -5.79
N ALA A 137 5.80 12.52 -4.62
CA ALA A 137 6.39 13.49 -3.69
C ALA A 137 7.45 12.89 -2.75
N ILE A 138 7.31 11.61 -2.39
CA ILE A 138 8.09 10.99 -1.32
C ILE A 138 8.81 9.74 -1.84
N VAL A 139 8.06 8.81 -2.43
CA VAL A 139 8.60 7.50 -2.82
C VAL A 139 9.54 7.62 -4.01
N ALA A 140 9.18 8.37 -5.05
CA ALA A 140 10.04 8.51 -6.22
C ALA A 140 11.41 9.14 -5.86
N PRO A 141 11.49 10.23 -5.07
CA PRO A 141 12.76 10.72 -4.55
C PRO A 141 13.51 9.72 -3.67
N LEU A 142 12.80 8.99 -2.79
CA LEU A 142 13.40 8.01 -1.88
C LEU A 142 14.09 6.87 -2.64
N LEU A 143 13.47 6.43 -3.74
CA LEU A 143 13.96 5.33 -4.57
C LEU A 143 14.82 5.80 -5.77
N GLY A 144 15.04 7.10 -5.92
CA GLY A 144 15.80 7.66 -7.05
C GLY A 144 15.08 7.55 -8.40
N LEU A 145 13.75 7.41 -8.41
CA LEU A 145 12.90 7.24 -9.60
C LEU A 145 12.53 8.58 -10.29
N GLY A 146 13.38 9.61 -10.18
CA GLY A 146 13.18 10.92 -10.81
C GLY A 146 13.26 10.87 -12.35
N ASP A 147 13.55 12.00 -13.01
CA ASP A 147 13.62 12.14 -14.49
C ASP A 147 14.65 11.23 -15.20
N LYS A 148 15.34 10.36 -14.46
CA LYS A 148 16.20 9.31 -14.99
C LYS A 148 15.35 8.15 -15.53
N THR A 149 15.95 7.29 -16.35
CA THR A 149 15.34 6.08 -16.94
C THR A 149 14.90 5.02 -15.93
N GLY A 150 14.98 5.30 -14.63
CA GLY A 150 14.63 4.38 -13.56
C GLY A 150 13.14 4.05 -13.52
N SER A 151 12.84 2.78 -13.30
CA SER A 151 11.49 2.29 -13.07
C SER A 151 11.42 1.44 -11.81
N ALA A 152 10.22 1.26 -11.27
CA ALA A 152 9.93 0.33 -10.20
C ALA A 152 8.58 -0.33 -10.44
N TYR A 153 8.33 -1.44 -9.75
CA TYR A 153 7.06 -2.13 -9.76
C TYR A 153 6.36 -1.94 -8.42
N LEU A 154 5.17 -1.35 -8.48
CA LEU A 154 4.23 -1.23 -7.38
C LEU A 154 3.32 -2.46 -7.36
N LEU A 155 3.34 -3.18 -6.26
CA LEU A 155 2.55 -4.38 -6.02
C LEU A 155 1.72 -4.15 -4.76
N MET A 156 0.42 -4.30 -4.87
CA MET A 156 -0.49 -4.05 -3.75
C MET A 156 -1.35 -5.25 -3.48
N SER A 157 -1.77 -5.40 -2.22
CA SER A 157 -2.73 -6.41 -1.80
C SER A 157 -3.54 -5.92 -0.61
N LEU A 158 -4.77 -6.39 -0.51
CA LEU A 158 -5.57 -6.32 0.71
C LEU A 158 -5.71 -7.72 1.28
N THR A 159 -5.56 -7.88 2.58
CA THR A 159 -5.66 -9.17 3.27
C THR A 159 -6.37 -9.02 4.61
N ALA A 160 -6.86 -10.11 5.19
CA ALA A 160 -7.69 -10.10 6.40
C ALA A 160 -8.99 -9.29 6.19
N ILE A 161 -9.62 -9.46 5.02
CA ILE A 161 -10.84 -8.72 4.63
C ILE A 161 -12.12 -9.58 4.64
N ASP A 162 -12.02 -10.88 4.92
CA ASP A 162 -13.21 -11.74 5.01
C ASP A 162 -14.16 -11.25 6.12
N GLY A 163 -15.46 -11.32 5.87
CA GLY A 163 -16.49 -10.83 6.78
C GLY A 163 -16.60 -9.29 6.90
N THR A 164 -15.79 -8.51 6.17
CA THR A 164 -15.86 -7.04 6.18
C THR A 164 -16.68 -6.47 5.02
N ALA A 165 -16.92 -5.15 5.05
CA ALA A 165 -17.57 -4.43 3.97
C ALA A 165 -16.79 -3.19 3.51
N LEU A 166 -16.82 -2.97 2.20
CA LEU A 166 -16.23 -1.83 1.52
C LEU A 166 -17.21 -0.66 1.49
N VAL A 167 -16.85 0.51 2.00
CA VAL A 167 -17.61 1.74 1.76
C VAL A 167 -17.18 2.35 0.43
N THR A 168 -18.11 2.45 -0.50
CA THR A 168 -17.89 3.09 -1.81
C THR A 168 -19.22 3.57 -2.39
N GLU A 169 -19.14 4.39 -3.42
CA GLU A 169 -20.28 4.83 -4.20
C GLU A 169 -20.82 3.68 -5.06
N SER A 170 -22.14 3.53 -5.11
CA SER A 170 -22.86 2.61 -5.98
C SER A 170 -22.98 3.13 -7.41
N ASP A 171 -23.46 2.29 -8.34
CA ASP A 171 -23.73 2.68 -9.74
C ASP A 171 -24.74 3.84 -9.88
N ASN A 172 -25.56 4.12 -8.86
CA ASN A 172 -26.52 5.23 -8.83
C ASN A 172 -26.06 6.43 -7.98
N GLY A 173 -24.78 6.46 -7.59
CA GLY A 173 -24.19 7.61 -6.91
C GLY A 173 -24.40 7.68 -5.39
N ILE A 174 -24.72 6.55 -4.75
CA ILE A 174 -25.03 6.49 -3.31
C ILE A 174 -23.90 5.78 -2.58
N GLU A 175 -23.31 6.45 -1.60
CA GLU A 175 -22.33 5.84 -0.71
C GLU A 175 -23.00 4.87 0.25
N ARG A 176 -22.54 3.61 0.25
CA ARG A 176 -23.03 2.56 1.14
C ARG A 176 -21.98 1.46 1.31
N PRO A 177 -22.09 0.63 2.36
CA PRO A 177 -21.22 -0.53 2.48
C PRO A 177 -21.62 -1.63 1.49
N PHE A 178 -20.61 -2.32 0.95
CA PHE A 178 -20.74 -3.50 0.11
C PHE A 178 -19.93 -4.63 0.73
N ARG A 179 -20.60 -5.72 1.12
CA ARG A 179 -19.93 -6.87 1.72
C ARG A 179 -18.91 -7.49 0.77
N ILE A 180 -17.74 -7.82 1.31
CA ILE A 180 -16.79 -8.69 0.65
C ILE A 180 -17.43 -10.08 0.49
N PRO A 181 -17.36 -10.71 -0.70
CA PRO A 181 -17.87 -12.06 -0.89
C PRO A 181 -17.23 -13.06 0.09
N GLY A 182 -18.05 -13.91 0.72
CA GLY A 182 -17.58 -14.86 1.71
C GLY A 182 -16.48 -15.78 1.16
N GLY A 183 -15.45 -16.02 1.97
CA GLY A 183 -14.28 -16.82 1.59
C GLY A 183 -13.23 -16.05 0.79
N VAL A 184 -13.47 -14.77 0.47
CA VAL A 184 -12.46 -13.87 -0.09
C VAL A 184 -11.76 -13.12 1.03
N ASP A 185 -10.61 -13.64 1.44
CA ASP A 185 -9.80 -13.03 2.49
C ASP A 185 -8.63 -12.18 1.95
N THR A 186 -8.28 -12.32 0.68
CA THR A 186 -7.16 -11.59 0.09
C THR A 186 -7.44 -11.23 -1.37
N VAL A 187 -7.11 -9.99 -1.73
CA VAL A 187 -7.18 -9.46 -3.09
C VAL A 187 -5.80 -8.95 -3.47
N HIS A 188 -5.27 -9.47 -4.57
CA HIS A 188 -4.07 -8.91 -5.21
C HIS A 188 -4.49 -7.94 -6.30
N PHE A 189 -3.90 -6.76 -6.30
CA PHE A 189 -4.13 -5.75 -7.34
C PHE A 189 -3.23 -6.03 -8.55
N SER A 190 -3.61 -5.48 -9.71
CA SER A 190 -2.74 -5.51 -10.89
C SER A 190 -1.42 -4.77 -10.58
N PRO A 191 -0.26 -5.36 -10.90
CA PRO A 191 1.02 -4.66 -10.74
C PRO A 191 1.08 -3.41 -11.61
N VAL A 192 1.72 -2.35 -11.10
CA VAL A 192 1.87 -1.08 -11.81
C VAL A 192 3.36 -0.75 -11.95
N CYS A 193 3.82 -0.58 -13.19
CA CYS A 193 5.16 -0.06 -13.43
C CYS A 193 5.14 1.47 -13.23
N ILE A 194 5.90 1.95 -12.26
CA ILE A 194 6.11 3.37 -11.98
C ILE A 194 7.46 3.78 -12.57
N GLY A 195 7.45 4.73 -13.50
CA GLY A 195 8.66 5.21 -14.17
C GLY A 195 8.36 6.47 -14.97
N GLY A 196 9.25 7.46 -14.88
CA GLY A 196 9.05 8.77 -15.49
C GLY A 196 7.81 9.52 -14.94
N PRO A 197 7.28 10.48 -15.71
CA PRO A 197 6.23 11.39 -15.24
C PRO A 197 4.94 10.68 -14.79
N MET A 198 4.33 11.16 -13.70
CA MET A 198 3.10 10.60 -13.10
C MET A 198 1.97 10.33 -14.10
N VAL A 199 1.79 11.23 -15.07
CA VAL A 199 0.76 11.11 -16.12
C VAL A 199 0.82 9.77 -16.89
N ARG A 200 1.99 9.11 -16.94
CA ARG A 200 2.19 7.85 -17.65
C ARG A 200 1.66 6.62 -16.91
N TRP A 201 1.64 6.64 -15.58
CA TRP A 201 1.29 5.48 -14.78
C TRP A 201 0.07 5.70 -13.87
N ARG A 202 -0.36 6.95 -13.63
CA ARG A 202 -1.52 7.27 -12.78
C ARG A 202 -2.79 6.54 -13.22
N GLY A 203 -3.07 6.50 -14.53
CA GLY A 203 -4.24 5.79 -15.05
C GLY A 203 -4.21 4.29 -14.75
N ALA A 204 -3.03 3.66 -14.85
CA ALA A 204 -2.86 2.25 -14.51
C ALA A 204 -3.02 2.00 -13.01
N LEU A 205 -2.58 2.93 -12.16
CA LEU A 205 -2.79 2.86 -10.72
C LEU A 205 -4.27 2.98 -10.34
N ILE A 206 -4.99 3.93 -10.91
CA ILE A 206 -6.44 4.08 -10.70
C ILE A 206 -7.16 2.81 -11.15
N ALA A 207 -6.85 2.30 -12.34
CA ALA A 207 -7.42 1.05 -12.85
C ALA A 207 -7.07 -0.16 -11.96
N ALA A 208 -5.91 -0.17 -11.30
CA ALA A 208 -5.59 -1.19 -10.32
C ALA A 208 -6.54 -1.09 -9.12
N PHE A 209 -6.72 0.09 -8.54
CA PHE A 209 -7.62 0.30 -7.38
C PHE A 209 -9.05 -0.19 -7.63
N ASP A 210 -9.56 -0.04 -8.85
CA ASP A 210 -10.89 -0.52 -9.25
C ASP A 210 -11.10 -2.01 -9.01
N ARG A 211 -10.03 -2.81 -8.86
CA ARG A 211 -10.12 -4.25 -8.57
C ARG A 211 -11.00 -4.56 -7.36
N ILE A 212 -10.94 -3.75 -6.31
CA ILE A 212 -11.74 -4.00 -5.09
C ILE A 212 -13.22 -3.69 -5.31
N ARG A 213 -13.54 -2.68 -6.14
CA ARG A 213 -14.91 -2.33 -6.51
C ARG A 213 -15.54 -3.39 -7.42
N HIS A 214 -14.75 -3.91 -8.36
CA HIS A 214 -15.18 -5.04 -9.19
C HIS A 214 -15.47 -6.30 -8.37
N LEU A 215 -14.72 -6.56 -7.29
CA LEU A 215 -14.95 -7.71 -6.42
C LEU A 215 -16.36 -7.68 -5.81
N VAL A 216 -16.84 -6.50 -5.44
CA VAL A 216 -18.18 -6.32 -4.83
C VAL A 216 -19.29 -6.08 -5.86
N GLY A 217 -19.01 -6.29 -7.16
CA GLY A 217 -20.00 -6.30 -8.23
C GLY A 217 -20.39 -4.93 -8.80
N LEU A 218 -19.60 -3.88 -8.54
CA LEU A 218 -19.87 -2.54 -9.09
C LEU A 218 -19.45 -2.44 -10.56
N LYS A 219 -20.30 -1.78 -11.36
CA LYS A 219 -20.06 -1.53 -12.80
C LYS A 219 -19.36 -0.18 -13.02
N SER A 220 -19.72 0.82 -12.23
CA SER A 220 -19.01 2.09 -12.16
C SER A 220 -17.91 1.99 -11.10
N THR A 221 -16.66 2.06 -11.55
CA THR A 221 -15.50 1.84 -10.67
C THR A 221 -14.78 3.10 -10.27
N ARG A 222 -15.18 4.26 -10.81
CA ARG A 222 -14.51 5.53 -10.50
C ARG A 222 -14.73 5.89 -9.04
N PRO A 223 -13.66 6.04 -8.25
CA PRO A 223 -13.80 6.60 -6.92
C PRO A 223 -14.28 8.05 -7.05
N PHE A 224 -15.31 8.46 -6.31
CA PHE A 224 -15.81 9.84 -6.32
C PHE A 224 -14.75 10.90 -5.98
N TYR A 225 -13.64 10.48 -5.37
CA TYR A 225 -12.54 11.32 -4.93
C TYR A 225 -11.35 11.35 -5.90
N LEU A 226 -11.42 10.69 -7.07
CA LEU A 226 -10.35 10.66 -8.10
C LEU A 226 -10.82 11.21 -9.45
#